data_AF-F2E1Z7-F1
#
_entry.id   AF-F2E1Z7-F1
#
_cell.length_a   1.000
_cell.length_b   1.000
_cell.length_c   1.000
_cell.angle_alpha   90.00
_cell.angle_beta   90.00
_cell.angle_gamma   90.00
#
_symmetry.space_group_name_H-M   'P 1'
#
loop_
_entity.id
_entity.type
_entity.pdbx_description
1 polymer ?
#
loop_
_entity_poly.entity_id
_entity_poly.type
_entity_poly.pdbx_seq_one_letter_code
_entity_poly.pdbx_strand_id
1 'polypeptide(L)'
;MLWAARLSGFFSAAMLMVVLSPSLQSFPPAEAIRSSQFDSHVRFPGQIAGGARGLPFRRAPSFRIERWMEIQKSPPGRIYELGSLPPFLLVFAGHVAAIEHRWNQHGLGGDNILGSCRDLHPGPVSLLHWSGSGKPWARLGGGRPCPLDALWAPFDLYGPAAVEPAR
;
A
#
# COMPACT_ATOMS: atom_id res chain seq x y z
N MET A 1 49.58 7.18 -6.08
CA MET A 1 48.58 8.17 -6.56
C MET A 1 47.47 7.55 -7.43
N LEU A 2 47.66 6.40 -8.13
CA LEU A 2 46.60 5.78 -8.95
C LEU A 2 45.43 5.13 -8.18
N TRP A 3 45.62 4.75 -6.92
CA TRP A 3 44.58 4.06 -6.12
C TRP A 3 43.43 4.98 -5.72
N ALA A 4 43.71 6.24 -5.39
CA ALA A 4 42.69 7.23 -5.01
C ALA A 4 41.74 7.56 -6.20
N ALA A 5 42.28 7.65 -7.42
CA ALA A 5 41.48 7.91 -8.62
C ALA A 5 40.58 6.72 -9.00
N ARG A 6 41.01 5.48 -8.76
CA ARG A 6 40.18 4.28 -8.98
C ARG A 6 39.08 4.12 -7.92
N LEU A 7 39.37 4.50 -6.68
CA LEU A 7 38.39 4.50 -5.60
C LEU A 7 37.34 5.61 -5.80
N SER A 8 37.76 6.82 -6.21
CA SER A 8 36.84 7.94 -6.48
C SER A 8 35.93 7.69 -7.69
N GLY A 9 36.43 7.04 -8.73
CA GLY A 9 35.64 6.65 -9.90
C GLY A 9 34.51 5.66 -9.55
N PHE A 10 34.78 4.70 -8.64
CA PHE A 10 33.77 3.73 -8.21
C PHE A 10 32.65 4.38 -7.40
N PHE A 11 32.98 5.27 -6.45
CA PHE A 11 31.96 5.99 -5.68
C PHE A 11 31.13 6.94 -6.54
N SER A 12 31.74 7.60 -7.53
CA SER A 12 31.04 8.47 -8.49
C SER A 12 30.09 7.67 -9.38
N ALA A 13 30.53 6.52 -9.90
CA ALA A 13 29.68 5.63 -10.69
C ALA A 13 28.53 5.02 -9.87
N ALA A 14 28.78 4.62 -8.62
CA ALA A 14 27.74 4.10 -7.73
C ALA A 14 26.68 5.17 -7.39
N MET A 15 27.09 6.40 -7.08
CA MET A 15 26.18 7.54 -6.90
C MET A 15 25.36 7.80 -8.17
N LEU A 16 25.99 7.78 -9.34
CA LEU A 16 25.30 7.98 -10.61
C LEU A 16 24.24 6.89 -10.87
N MET A 17 24.56 5.63 -10.57
CA MET A 17 23.63 4.51 -10.71
C MET A 17 22.45 4.62 -9.74
N VAL A 18 22.67 5.11 -8.51
CA VAL A 18 21.59 5.38 -7.54
C VAL A 18 20.72 6.56 -7.97
N VAL A 19 21.32 7.62 -8.52
CA VAL A 19 20.59 8.81 -8.98
C VAL A 19 19.79 8.54 -10.27
N LEU A 20 20.32 7.71 -11.16
CA LEU A 20 19.70 7.41 -12.46
C LEU A 20 18.80 6.17 -12.46
N SER A 21 18.70 5.45 -11.33
CA SER A 21 17.78 4.32 -11.18
C SER A 21 16.50 4.76 -10.47
N PRO A 22 15.43 5.11 -11.21
CA PRO A 22 14.15 5.52 -10.63
C PRO A 22 13.55 4.45 -9.69
N SER A 23 13.93 3.19 -9.87
CA SER A 23 13.54 2.06 -9.00
C SER A 23 14.09 2.14 -7.56
N LEU A 24 15.14 2.94 -7.31
CA LEU A 24 15.74 3.12 -5.97
C LEU A 24 15.26 4.39 -5.25
N GLN A 25 14.58 5.31 -5.95
CA GLN A 25 14.24 6.63 -5.42
C GLN A 25 12.83 6.74 -4.85
N SER A 26 11.93 5.83 -5.17
CA SER A 26 10.61 5.82 -4.56
C SER A 26 9.87 4.56 -4.92
N PHE A 27 9.56 3.74 -3.92
CA PHE A 27 8.31 3.00 -3.98
C PHE A 27 7.25 3.92 -3.39
N PRO A 28 6.23 4.34 -4.16
CA PRO A 28 5.08 4.99 -3.57
C PRO A 28 4.56 4.12 -2.43
N PRO A 29 4.16 4.70 -1.30
CA PRO A 29 3.75 3.94 -0.12
C PRO A 29 2.54 3.02 -0.34
N ALA A 30 1.90 3.11 -1.50
CA ALA A 30 0.78 2.26 -1.93
C ALA A 30 1.14 1.26 -3.06
N GLU A 31 2.38 1.21 -3.56
CA GLU A 31 2.82 0.27 -4.62
C GLU A 31 3.42 -1.04 -4.09
N ALA A 32 3.51 -1.23 -2.76
CA ALA A 32 4.07 -2.43 -2.15
C ALA A 32 3.21 -3.71 -2.30
N ILE A 33 2.11 -3.66 -3.06
CA ILE A 33 1.34 -4.85 -3.45
C ILE A 33 1.01 -4.77 -4.94
N ARG A 34 2.02 -4.70 -5.81
CA ARG A 34 1.82 -5.08 -7.22
C ARG A 34 1.90 -6.61 -7.27
N SER A 35 0.74 -7.25 -7.36
CA SER A 35 0.55 -8.71 -7.33
C SER A 35 1.18 -9.50 -8.50
N SER A 36 2.05 -8.90 -9.32
CA SER A 36 2.52 -9.52 -10.55
C SER A 36 3.80 -10.37 -10.43
N GLN A 37 4.33 -10.63 -9.23
CA GLN A 37 5.53 -11.47 -9.07
C GLN A 37 5.60 -12.27 -7.76
N PHE A 38 4.47 -12.65 -7.19
CA PHE A 38 4.43 -13.63 -6.09
C PHE A 38 3.65 -14.90 -6.47
N ASP A 39 3.67 -15.25 -7.75
CA ASP A 39 3.29 -16.58 -8.23
C ASP A 39 4.57 -17.29 -8.67
N SER A 40 5.16 -18.13 -7.80
CA SER A 40 5.62 -19.49 -8.17
C SER A 40 6.70 -20.12 -7.27
N HIS A 41 7.31 -19.47 -6.29
CA HIS A 41 8.47 -20.10 -5.59
C HIS A 41 8.38 -20.29 -4.07
N VAL A 42 7.29 -19.92 -3.41
CA VAL A 42 7.05 -20.36 -2.03
C VAL A 42 5.98 -21.45 -2.03
N ARG A 43 6.39 -22.68 -2.33
CA ARG A 43 5.63 -23.87 -1.91
C ARG A 43 5.63 -23.88 -0.38
N PHE A 44 4.62 -23.29 0.24
CA PHE A 44 4.26 -23.64 1.60
C PHE A 44 3.75 -25.09 1.59
N PRO A 45 4.37 -26.03 2.32
CA PRO A 45 3.88 -27.39 2.40
C PRO A 45 2.60 -27.36 3.23
N GLY A 46 1.45 -27.33 2.56
CA GLY A 46 0.16 -27.29 3.24
C GLY A 46 -0.98 -26.78 2.36
N GLN A 47 -1.13 -27.30 1.14
CA GLN A 47 -2.39 -27.19 0.43
C GLN A 47 -3.42 -28.07 1.17
N ILE A 48 -4.18 -27.47 2.08
CA ILE A 48 -5.44 -28.05 2.52
C ILE A 48 -6.45 -27.78 1.40
N ALA A 49 -6.57 -28.76 0.51
CA ALA A 49 -7.81 -29.00 -0.18
C ALA A 49 -8.86 -29.37 0.88
N GLY A 50 -9.89 -28.54 1.04
CA GLY A 50 -11.04 -28.85 1.88
C GLY A 50 -11.39 -27.75 2.86
N GLY A 51 -12.53 -27.09 2.59
CA GLY A 51 -13.44 -26.49 3.56
C GLY A 51 -12.84 -25.69 4.71
N ALA A 52 -13.15 -24.39 4.75
CA ALA A 52 -13.04 -23.54 5.92
C ALA A 52 -13.96 -24.00 7.08
N ARG A 53 -13.72 -25.20 7.61
CA ARG A 53 -14.29 -25.71 8.86
C ARG A 53 -13.13 -25.97 9.81
N GLY A 54 -12.92 -25.02 10.71
CA GLY A 54 -12.07 -25.22 11.88
C GLY A 54 -10.66 -24.67 11.80
N LEU A 55 -10.43 -23.51 11.16
CA LEU A 55 -9.21 -22.74 11.46
C LEU A 55 -9.38 -22.12 12.86
N PRO A 56 -8.66 -22.58 13.90
CA PRO A 56 -8.68 -21.89 15.18
C PRO A 56 -7.98 -20.56 14.96
N PHE A 57 -8.75 -19.47 14.89
CA PHE A 57 -8.17 -18.13 14.91
C PHE A 57 -7.53 -17.93 16.28
N ARG A 58 -6.24 -18.28 16.37
CA ARG A 58 -5.46 -18.14 17.60
C ARG A 58 -5.35 -16.65 17.86
N ARG A 59 -6.02 -16.16 18.90
CA ARG A 59 -5.91 -14.77 19.32
C ARG A 59 -4.44 -14.49 19.62
N ALA A 60 -3.79 -13.75 18.73
CA ALA A 60 -2.42 -13.33 18.97
C ALA A 60 -2.44 -12.30 20.11
N PRO A 61 -1.47 -12.34 21.05
CA PRO A 61 -1.54 -11.49 22.24
C PRO A 61 -1.46 -10.00 21.86
N SER A 62 -2.48 -9.22 22.21
CA SER A 62 -2.61 -7.79 21.86
C SER A 62 -1.48 -6.93 22.44
N PHE A 63 -0.93 -7.33 23.59
CA PHE A 63 0.16 -6.60 24.25
C PHE A 63 1.41 -6.42 23.38
N ARG A 64 1.66 -7.35 22.44
CA ARG A 64 2.82 -7.25 21.54
C ARG A 64 2.61 -6.16 20.50
N ILE A 65 1.44 -6.09 19.88
CA ILE A 65 1.20 -5.09 18.84
C ILE A 65 1.12 -3.69 19.44
N GLU A 66 0.49 -3.51 20.60
CA GLU A 66 0.41 -2.22 21.29
C GLU A 66 1.80 -1.65 21.61
N ARG A 67 2.70 -2.48 22.13
CA ARG A 67 4.09 -2.08 22.40
C ARG A 67 4.82 -1.66 21.11
N TRP A 68 4.67 -2.42 20.04
CA TRP A 68 5.27 -2.08 18.75
C TRP A 68 4.68 -0.79 18.15
N MET A 69 3.38 -0.54 18.34
CA MET A 69 2.76 0.72 17.94
C MET A 69 3.33 1.90 18.72
N GLU A 70 3.59 1.74 20.02
CA GLU A 70 4.18 2.81 20.83
C GLU A 70 5.63 3.12 20.41
N ILE A 71 6.42 2.08 20.14
CA ILE A 71 7.77 2.21 19.60
C ILE A 71 7.75 2.97 18.27
N GLN A 72 6.80 2.65 17.38
CA GLN A 72 6.67 3.25 16.05
C GLN A 72 6.31 4.75 16.08
N LYS A 73 5.64 5.24 17.12
CA LYS A 73 5.34 6.67 17.29
C LYS A 73 6.59 7.50 17.60
N SER A 74 7.55 6.91 18.31
CA SER A 74 8.75 7.59 18.79
C SER A 74 9.85 7.63 17.71
N PRO A 75 10.39 8.81 17.33
CA PRO A 75 11.40 8.91 16.27
C PRO A 75 12.64 8.01 16.45
N PRO A 76 13.23 7.85 17.66
CA PRO A 76 14.35 6.95 17.88
C PRO A 76 14.02 5.46 17.68
N GLY A 77 12.75 5.08 17.83
CA GLY A 77 12.28 3.70 17.71
C GLY A 77 11.53 3.40 16.42
N ARG A 78 11.30 4.40 15.56
CA ARG A 78 10.56 4.26 14.32
C ARG A 78 11.35 3.41 13.34
N ILE A 79 10.76 2.29 12.94
CA ILE A 79 11.38 1.36 11.98
C ILE A 79 10.86 1.55 10.55
N TYR A 80 9.82 2.37 10.38
CA TYR A 80 9.19 2.58 9.07
C TYR A 80 8.41 3.89 9.01
N GLU A 81 8.24 4.48 7.83
CA GLU A 81 7.49 5.75 7.69
C GLU A 81 6.01 5.58 7.35
N LEU A 82 5.58 4.38 6.91
CA LEU A 82 4.21 4.16 6.40
C LEU A 82 3.19 3.76 7.48
N GLY A 83 3.36 4.29 8.69
CA GLY A 83 2.42 4.09 9.79
C GLY A 83 2.48 2.69 10.41
N SER A 84 1.31 2.11 10.66
CA SER A 84 1.11 0.93 11.52
C SER A 84 1.11 -0.42 10.80
N LEU A 85 0.99 -0.43 9.47
CA LEU A 85 0.91 -1.67 8.69
C LEU A 85 2.17 -2.55 8.82
N PRO A 86 3.41 -2.03 8.74
CA PRO A 86 4.60 -2.87 8.89
C PRO A 86 4.74 -3.50 10.27
N PRO A 87 4.59 -2.76 11.40
CA PRO A 87 4.53 -3.38 12.72
C PRO A 87 3.48 -4.48 12.84
N PHE A 88 2.30 -4.29 12.23
CA PHE A 88 1.26 -5.32 12.19
C PHE A 88 1.75 -6.59 11.47
N LEU A 89 2.33 -6.44 10.28
CA LEU A 89 2.85 -7.58 9.51
C LEU A 89 3.97 -8.33 10.23
N LEU A 90 4.85 -7.61 10.94
CA LEU A 90 5.93 -8.23 11.73
C LEU A 90 5.39 -9.03 12.91
N VAL A 91 4.45 -8.47 13.68
CA VAL A 91 3.91 -9.12 14.88
C VAL A 91 3.06 -10.36 14.52
N PHE A 92 2.33 -10.30 13.42
CA PHE A 92 1.42 -11.37 13.00
C PHE A 92 1.97 -12.22 11.85
N ALA A 93 3.26 -12.11 11.52
CA ALA A 93 3.91 -12.96 10.52
C ALA A 93 3.66 -14.45 10.81
N GLY A 94 3.23 -15.20 9.79
CA GLY A 94 2.87 -16.61 9.90
C GLY A 94 1.57 -16.91 10.67
N HIS A 95 0.88 -15.90 11.17
CA HIS A 95 -0.39 -16.00 11.92
C HIS A 95 -1.55 -15.27 11.23
N VAL A 96 -1.38 -14.90 9.96
CA VAL A 96 -2.39 -14.28 9.11
C VAL A 96 -2.80 -15.23 8.00
N ALA A 97 -4.09 -15.24 7.66
CA ALA A 97 -4.60 -15.97 6.50
C ALA A 97 -4.83 -14.99 5.35
N ALA A 98 -4.47 -15.40 4.14
CA ALA A 98 -4.83 -14.65 2.95
C ALA A 98 -6.36 -14.65 2.78
N ILE A 99 -6.89 -13.53 2.31
CA ILE A 99 -8.30 -13.40 1.93
C ILE A 99 -8.38 -13.08 0.43
N GLU A 100 -9.52 -13.41 -0.19
CA GLU A 100 -9.73 -13.13 -1.60
C GLU A 100 -9.60 -11.63 -1.91
N HIS A 101 -8.98 -11.32 -3.05
CA HIS A 101 -8.71 -9.94 -3.47
C HIS A 101 -9.97 -9.07 -3.60
N ARG A 102 -11.15 -9.68 -3.84
CA ARG A 102 -12.46 -9.00 -3.89
C ARG A 102 -12.79 -8.19 -2.62
N TRP A 103 -12.17 -8.54 -1.49
CA TRP A 103 -12.34 -7.87 -0.19
C TRP A 103 -11.38 -6.69 0.02
N ASN A 104 -10.51 -6.38 -0.94
CA ASN A 104 -9.60 -5.24 -0.86
C ASN A 104 -9.14 -4.80 -2.26
N GLN A 105 -10.05 -4.26 -3.07
CA GLN A 105 -9.70 -3.60 -4.35
C GLN A 105 -9.05 -2.25 -4.04
N HIS A 106 -7.73 -2.26 -3.87
CA HIS A 106 -6.94 -1.12 -3.42
C HIS A 106 -6.36 -0.29 -4.57
N GLY A 107 -5.64 0.79 -4.25
CA GLY A 107 -4.96 1.64 -5.23
C GLY A 107 -5.88 2.63 -5.95
N LEU A 108 -7.17 2.67 -5.60
CA LEU A 108 -8.15 3.56 -6.25
C LEU A 108 -7.92 5.05 -5.91
N GLY A 109 -6.99 5.34 -4.99
CA GLY A 109 -6.49 6.68 -4.77
C GLY A 109 -5.68 7.24 -5.94
N GLY A 110 -5.31 6.40 -6.91
CA GLY A 110 -4.55 6.81 -8.08
C GLY A 110 -3.05 6.97 -7.81
N ASP A 111 -2.34 7.43 -8.82
CA ASP A 111 -0.92 7.75 -8.69
C ASP A 111 -0.73 9.06 -7.91
N ASN A 112 0.11 9.04 -6.87
CA ASN A 112 0.31 10.22 -6.01
C ASN A 112 1.14 11.33 -6.67
N ILE A 113 1.82 11.05 -7.79
CA ILE A 113 2.71 11.98 -8.49
C ILE A 113 1.97 12.56 -9.70
N LEU A 114 1.44 11.69 -10.55
CA LEU A 114 0.77 12.05 -11.79
C LEU A 114 -0.73 12.32 -11.60
N GLY A 115 -1.31 11.92 -10.47
CA GLY A 115 -2.75 12.06 -10.21
C GLY A 115 -3.63 11.18 -11.10
N SER A 116 -3.06 10.16 -11.75
CA SER A 116 -3.78 9.32 -12.70
C SER A 116 -4.75 8.36 -12.01
N CYS A 117 -5.89 8.12 -12.66
CA CYS A 117 -6.86 7.13 -12.21
C CYS A 117 -6.35 5.71 -12.44
N ARG A 118 -6.78 4.77 -11.59
CA ARG A 118 -6.53 3.33 -11.74
C ARG A 118 -7.82 2.57 -11.94
N ASP A 119 -7.76 1.55 -12.77
CA ASP A 119 -8.83 0.59 -12.99
C ASP A 119 -8.88 -0.45 -11.87
N LEU A 120 -9.99 -1.20 -11.82
CA LEU A 120 -10.14 -2.34 -10.93
C LEU A 120 -9.24 -3.50 -11.36
N HIS A 121 -8.74 -4.25 -10.38
CA HIS A 121 -8.08 -5.52 -10.69
C HIS A 121 -9.12 -6.54 -11.21
N PRO A 122 -8.71 -7.49 -12.09
CA PRO A 122 -9.63 -8.49 -12.62
C PRO A 122 -10.32 -9.33 -11.54
N GLY A 123 -11.56 -9.74 -11.82
CA GLY A 123 -12.35 -10.62 -10.94
C GLY A 123 -13.50 -9.91 -10.22
N PRO A 124 -14.26 -10.65 -9.39
CA PRO A 124 -15.38 -10.08 -8.65
C PRO A 124 -14.89 -9.05 -7.61
N VAL A 125 -15.76 -8.09 -7.29
CA VAL A 125 -15.48 -7.01 -6.34
C VAL A 125 -16.54 -6.97 -5.24
N SER A 126 -16.13 -6.71 -4.01
CA SER A 126 -17.05 -6.50 -2.88
C SER A 126 -16.67 -5.34 -1.99
N LEU A 127 -15.38 -5.02 -1.90
CA LEU A 127 -14.90 -3.87 -1.14
C LEU A 127 -13.91 -3.08 -1.99
N LEU A 128 -14.23 -1.80 -2.18
CA LEU A 128 -13.39 -0.81 -2.86
C LEU A 128 -12.58 -0.03 -1.82
N HIS A 129 -11.29 0.18 -2.10
CA HIS A 129 -10.36 0.84 -1.19
C HIS A 129 -9.57 1.93 -1.92
N TRP A 130 -9.95 3.19 -1.69
CA TRP A 130 -9.23 4.39 -2.15
C TRP A 130 -7.96 4.64 -1.31
N SER A 131 -7.02 3.70 -1.32
CA SER A 131 -5.70 3.86 -0.72
C SER A 131 -4.88 4.87 -1.50
N GLY A 132 -4.09 5.72 -0.83
CA GLY A 132 -3.35 6.82 -1.45
C GLY A 132 -3.94 8.20 -1.11
N SER A 133 -3.43 9.24 -1.75
CA SER A 133 -3.83 10.63 -1.47
C SER A 133 -5.10 11.07 -2.21
N GLY A 134 -5.39 10.51 -3.38
CA GLY A 134 -6.55 10.89 -4.19
C GLY A 134 -7.86 10.32 -3.62
N LYS A 135 -8.49 11.05 -2.71
CA LYS A 135 -9.78 10.65 -2.13
C LYS A 135 -10.96 11.01 -3.04
N PRO A 136 -12.01 10.17 -3.11
CA PRO A 136 -13.12 10.38 -4.04
C PRO A 136 -13.86 11.69 -3.77
N TRP A 137 -14.16 12.01 -2.50
CA TRP A 137 -14.79 13.28 -2.12
C TRP A 137 -13.99 14.51 -2.55
N ALA A 138 -12.67 14.47 -2.43
CA ALA A 138 -11.80 15.58 -2.82
C ALA A 138 -11.79 15.77 -4.35
N ARG A 139 -11.78 14.68 -5.12
CA ARG A 139 -11.81 14.73 -6.59
C ARG A 139 -13.18 15.16 -7.13
N LEU A 140 -14.26 14.68 -6.52
CA LEU A 140 -15.62 15.08 -6.84
C LEU A 140 -15.82 16.58 -6.56
N GLY A 141 -15.47 17.06 -5.37
CA GLY A 141 -15.55 18.48 -5.02
C GLY A 141 -14.62 19.37 -5.86
N GLY A 142 -13.48 18.84 -6.32
CA GLY A 142 -12.55 19.54 -7.19
C GLY A 142 -12.88 19.49 -8.70
N GLY A 143 -14.03 18.90 -9.08
CA GLY A 143 -14.45 18.80 -10.48
C GLY A 143 -13.55 17.95 -11.38
N ARG A 144 -12.72 17.07 -10.80
CA ARG A 144 -11.80 16.17 -11.51
C ARG A 144 -11.95 14.73 -11.04
N PRO A 145 -13.15 14.12 -11.14
CA PRO A 145 -13.39 12.77 -10.67
C PRO A 145 -12.70 11.73 -11.54
N CYS A 146 -12.24 10.65 -10.91
CA CYS A 146 -11.98 9.39 -11.60
C CYS A 146 -13.31 8.66 -11.88
N PRO A 147 -13.39 7.83 -12.93
CA PRO A 147 -14.62 7.10 -13.26
C PRO A 147 -15.22 6.31 -12.08
N LEU A 148 -14.37 5.69 -11.25
CA LEU A 148 -14.81 4.92 -10.09
C LEU A 148 -15.32 5.78 -8.91
N ASP A 149 -15.00 7.07 -8.85
CA ASP A 149 -15.45 7.94 -7.75
C ASP A 149 -16.96 8.12 -7.73
N ALA A 150 -17.60 7.99 -8.90
CA ALA A 150 -19.06 7.99 -9.01
C ALA A 150 -19.72 6.82 -8.25
N LEU A 151 -19.01 5.71 -8.00
CA LEU A 151 -19.50 4.61 -7.16
C LEU A 151 -19.53 4.97 -5.67
N TRP A 152 -18.65 5.89 -5.24
CA TRP A 152 -18.62 6.38 -3.87
C TRP A 152 -19.66 7.48 -3.63
N ALA A 153 -19.92 8.33 -4.62
CA ALA A 153 -20.77 9.52 -4.50
C ALA A 153 -22.16 9.30 -3.83
N PRO A 154 -22.90 8.20 -4.09
CA PRO A 154 -24.18 7.94 -3.42
C PRO A 154 -24.07 7.73 -1.90
N PHE A 155 -22.86 7.46 -1.40
CA PHE A 155 -22.57 7.22 0.01
C PHE A 155 -21.92 8.44 0.69
N ASP A 156 -21.85 9.57 0.00
CA ASP A 156 -21.36 10.82 0.60
C ASP A 156 -22.39 11.35 1.62
N LEU A 157 -22.01 11.32 2.90
CA LEU A 157 -22.87 11.78 3.99
C LEU A 157 -23.02 13.30 4.05
N TYR A 158 -22.09 14.05 3.44
CA TYR A 158 -22.16 15.51 3.38
C TYR A 158 -22.98 16.01 2.18
N GLY A 159 -23.45 15.09 1.33
CA GLY A 159 -24.11 15.38 0.07
C GLY A 159 -23.12 15.85 -1.00
N PRO A 160 -23.57 16.01 -2.27
CA PRO A 160 -22.73 16.60 -3.29
C PRO A 160 -22.25 17.95 -2.78
N ALA A 161 -20.93 18.14 -2.70
CA ALA A 161 -20.34 19.43 -2.36
C ALA A 161 -21.07 20.48 -3.20
N ALA A 162 -21.85 21.34 -2.55
CA ALA A 162 -22.57 22.39 -3.22
C ALA A 162 -21.53 23.11 -4.07
N VAL A 163 -21.70 23.06 -5.39
CA VAL A 163 -20.90 23.83 -6.32
C VAL A 163 -21.19 25.27 -5.95
N GLU A 164 -20.41 25.86 -5.04
CA GLU A 164 -20.42 27.30 -4.87
C GLU A 164 -19.99 27.86 -6.23
N PRO A 165 -20.87 28.60 -6.93
CA PRO A 165 -20.47 29.23 -8.17
C PRO A 165 -19.30 30.16 -7.83
N ALA A 166 -18.19 29.99 -8.54
CA ALA A 166 -17.03 30.86 -8.42
C ALA A 166 -17.51 32.32 -8.49
N ARG A 167 -17.26 33.08 -7.42
CA ARG A 167 -17.43 34.53 -7.38
C ARG A 167 -16.32 35.22 -8.16
#